data_AF-A0ABD0RHC0-F1
#
_entry.id   AF-A0ABD0RHC0-F1
#
_cell.length_a   1.000
_cell.length_b   1.000
_cell.length_c   1.000
_cell.angle_alpha   90.00
_cell.angle_beta   90.00
_cell.angle_gamma   90.00
#
_symmetry.space_group_name_H-M   'P 1'
#
loop_
_entity.id
_entity.type
_entity.pdbx_description
1 polymer ?
#
loop_
_entity_poly.entity_id
_entity_poly.type
_entity_poly.pdbx_seq_one_letter_code
_entity_poly.pdbx_strand_id
1 'polypeptide(L)'
;DALKTHNGPAKNSYMEQSFHGLNPILNIPVHLGQVEAAEHNAELTGRRGVVSCGRVFNGPQWLETVWSSLSPDPKSQLGLPKTNGRI
;
A
#
# COMPACT_ATOMS: atom_id res chain seq x y z
N ASP A 1 8.25 3.57 -18.73
CA ASP A 1 6.81 3.52 -18.37
C ASP A 1 6.46 4.24 -17.07
N ALA A 2 7.17 4.03 -15.95
CA ALA A 2 6.79 4.61 -14.65
C ALA A 2 6.70 6.15 -14.60
N LEU A 3 7.63 6.86 -15.26
CA LEU A 3 7.60 8.33 -15.30
C LEU A 3 6.29 8.86 -15.94
N LYS A 4 5.76 8.14 -16.94
CA LYS A 4 4.51 8.52 -17.62
C LYS A 4 3.28 8.26 -16.74
N THR A 5 3.33 7.30 -15.83
CA THR A 5 2.21 6.93 -14.98
C THR A 5 2.24 7.60 -13.60
N HIS A 6 3.40 8.06 -13.13
CA HIS A 6 3.58 8.56 -11.76
C HIS A 6 3.80 10.09 -11.69
N ASN A 7 4.11 10.76 -12.81
CA ASN A 7 4.37 12.21 -12.83
C ASN A 7 3.10 13.05 -13.04
N GLY A 8 1.98 12.59 -12.48
CA GLY A 8 0.70 13.30 -12.53
C GLY A 8 0.04 13.37 -13.93
N PRO A 9 -0.99 14.22 -14.07
CA PRO A 9 -1.77 14.33 -15.32
C PRO A 9 -0.96 15.01 -16.43
N ALA A 10 -1.14 14.56 -17.67
CA ALA A 10 -0.37 15.00 -18.84
C ALA A 10 -0.45 16.52 -19.16
N LYS A 11 -1.47 17.22 -18.65
CA LYS A 11 -1.65 18.67 -18.83
C LYS A 11 -1.16 19.50 -17.64
N ASN A 12 -0.49 18.88 -16.66
CA ASN A 12 -0.10 19.48 -15.36
C ASN A 12 -1.29 20.05 -14.55
N SER A 13 -2.51 19.76 -15.00
CA SER A 13 -3.77 20.17 -14.39
C SER A 13 -4.70 18.97 -14.39
N TYR A 14 -5.33 18.71 -13.25
CA TYR A 14 -6.33 17.66 -13.16
C TYR A 14 -7.66 18.06 -13.85
N MET A 15 -8.00 19.35 -13.83
CA MET A 15 -9.21 19.93 -14.42
C MET A 15 -8.88 21.23 -15.18
N GLU A 16 -9.78 21.64 -16.08
CA GLU A 16 -9.68 22.93 -16.79
C GLU A 16 -9.83 24.12 -15.84
N GLN A 17 -10.65 23.96 -14.80
CA GLN A 17 -10.79 24.94 -13.72
C GLN A 17 -9.76 24.66 -12.61
N SER A 18 -9.05 25.69 -12.19
CA SER A 18 -8.10 25.61 -11.08
C SER A 18 -8.78 25.84 -9.72
N PHE A 19 -8.31 25.15 -8.68
CA PHE A 19 -8.79 25.28 -7.30
C PHE A 19 -7.75 25.85 -6.34
N HIS A 20 -6.63 26.40 -6.84
CA HIS A 20 -5.55 26.96 -6.02
C HIS A 20 -6.03 28.09 -5.08
N GLY A 21 -7.10 28.81 -5.45
CA GLY A 21 -7.72 29.82 -4.60
C GLY A 21 -8.35 29.27 -3.31
N LEU A 22 -8.62 27.97 -3.24
CA LEU A 22 -9.13 27.30 -2.04
C LEU A 22 -8.02 26.86 -1.08
N ASN A 23 -6.78 26.73 -1.55
CA ASN A 23 -5.65 26.30 -0.71
C ASN A 23 -5.46 27.13 0.56
N PRO A 24 -5.50 28.48 0.54
CA PRO A 24 -5.39 29.28 1.76
C PRO A 24 -6.63 29.18 2.65
N ILE A 25 -7.82 28.92 2.09
CA ILE A 25 -9.07 28.79 2.83
C ILE A 25 -9.12 27.43 3.55
N LEU A 26 -8.62 26.38 2.89
CA LEU A 26 -8.59 25.01 3.40
C LEU A 26 -7.30 24.68 4.15
N ASN A 27 -6.41 25.67 4.34
CA ASN A 27 -5.10 25.51 4.98
C ASN A 27 -4.28 24.35 4.39
N ILE A 28 -4.21 24.28 3.05
CA ILE A 28 -3.43 23.29 2.31
C ILE A 28 -2.17 23.98 1.77
N PRO A 29 -1.07 24.03 2.56
CA PRO A 29 0.17 24.62 2.12
C PRO A 29 0.81 23.77 1.01
N VAL A 30 1.20 24.44 -0.07
CA VAL A 30 1.99 23.80 -1.13
C VAL A 30 3.47 23.90 -0.74
N HIS A 31 4.08 22.77 -0.38
CA HIS A 31 5.49 22.71 -0.02
C HIS A 31 6.35 22.31 -1.23
N LEU A 32 7.25 23.19 -1.65
CA LEU A 32 8.11 22.94 -2.81
C LEU A 32 8.96 21.67 -2.66
N GLY A 33 9.52 21.42 -1.48
CA GLY A 33 10.31 20.21 -1.21
C GLY A 33 9.51 18.90 -1.31
N GLN A 34 8.18 18.94 -1.10
CA GLN A 34 7.33 17.76 -1.30
C GLN A 34 7.04 17.51 -2.79
N VAL A 35 6.99 18.57 -3.60
CA VAL A 35 6.83 18.46 -5.05
C VAL A 35 8.09 17.89 -5.70
N GLU A 36 9.27 18.39 -5.33
CA GLU A 36 10.56 17.86 -5.82
C GLU A 36 10.76 16.39 -5.43
N ALA A 37 10.38 16.02 -4.19
CA ALA A 37 10.40 14.63 -3.76
C ALA A 37 9.42 13.76 -4.57
N ALA A 38 8.25 14.29 -4.94
CA ALA A 38 7.28 13.58 -5.77
C ALA A 38 7.78 13.39 -7.21
N GLU A 39 8.47 14.38 -7.79
CA GLU A 39 9.11 14.27 -9.10
C GLU A 39 10.20 13.20 -9.10
N HIS A 40 11.09 13.23 -8.10
CA HIS A 40 12.11 12.19 -7.94
C HIS A 40 11.48 10.80 -7.73
N ASN A 41 10.37 10.71 -7.00
CA ASN A 41 9.63 9.45 -6.81
C ASN A 41 8.94 8.96 -8.08
N ALA A 42 8.57 9.84 -9.01
CA ALA A 42 7.98 9.46 -10.29
C ALA A 42 8.98 8.72 -11.20
N GLU A 43 10.28 8.97 -11.02
CA GLU A 43 11.37 8.28 -11.71
C GLU A 43 11.72 6.91 -11.08
N LEU A 44 11.32 6.69 -9.82
CA LEU A 44 11.61 5.44 -9.12
C LEU A 44 10.83 4.27 -9.73
N THR A 45 11.58 3.33 -10.33
CA THR A 45 11.08 2.07 -10.89
C THR A 45 11.49 0.87 -10.02
N GLY A 46 10.65 -0.17 -9.95
CA GLY A 46 10.94 -1.43 -9.25
C GLY A 46 10.71 -1.39 -7.74
N ARG A 47 11.57 -2.04 -6.94
CA ARG A 47 11.48 -2.17 -5.46
C ARG A 47 11.44 -0.84 -4.68
N ARG A 48 11.71 0.28 -5.35
CA ARG A 48 11.68 1.63 -4.76
C ARG A 48 10.40 2.41 -5.11
N GLY A 49 9.57 1.91 -6.03
CA GLY A 49 8.39 2.61 -6.56
C GLY A 49 7.16 2.51 -5.66
N VAL A 50 7.02 1.44 -4.87
CA VAL A 50 6.01 1.33 -3.79
C VAL A 50 6.48 0.28 -2.78
N VAL A 51 6.89 0.70 -1.58
CA VAL A 51 6.86 -0.18 -0.40
C VAL A 51 6.39 0.64 0.80
N SER A 52 5.08 0.74 0.95
CA SER A 52 4.45 0.91 2.26
C SER A 52 3.67 -0.35 2.59
N CYS A 53 4.36 -1.50 2.56
CA CYS A 53 3.80 -2.75 3.04
C CYS A 53 4.36 -3.05 4.41
N GLY A 54 3.44 -3.37 5.33
CA GLY A 54 3.73 -3.70 6.71
C GLY A 54 4.78 -4.80 6.86
N ARG A 55 5.35 -4.80 8.08
CA ARG A 55 6.39 -5.67 8.61
C ARG A 55 6.52 -7.02 7.85
N VAL A 56 7.54 -7.12 7.01
CA VAL A 56 7.92 -8.37 6.34
C VAL A 56 8.76 -9.19 7.31
N PHE A 57 8.19 -10.24 7.90
CA PHE A 57 8.93 -11.19 8.71
C PHE A 57 9.54 -12.26 7.79
N ASN A 58 10.87 -12.37 7.78
CA ASN A 58 11.57 -13.48 7.14
C ASN A 58 11.82 -14.57 8.19
N GLY A 59 11.04 -15.66 8.17
CA GLY A 59 11.24 -16.82 9.06
C GLY A 59 9.94 -17.42 9.61
N PRO A 60 10.00 -18.58 10.32
CA PRO A 60 8.84 -19.41 10.72
C PRO A 60 7.83 -18.74 11.69
N GLN A 61 8.03 -17.47 12.04
CA GLN A 61 7.13 -16.67 12.88
C GLN A 61 5.72 -16.45 12.27
N TRP A 62 5.50 -16.72 10.99
CA TRP A 62 4.16 -16.64 10.35
C TRP A 62 3.14 -17.64 10.91
N LEU A 63 3.57 -18.70 11.60
CA LEU A 63 2.69 -19.68 12.26
C LEU A 63 2.12 -19.17 13.59
N GLU A 64 2.65 -18.07 14.16
CA GLU A 64 2.25 -17.58 15.49
C GLU A 64 1.42 -16.28 15.43
N THR A 65 1.22 -15.72 14.23
CA THR A 65 0.55 -14.42 14.08
C THR A 65 -0.95 -14.58 13.82
N VAL A 66 -1.77 -13.76 14.48
CA VAL A 66 -3.25 -13.85 14.46
C VAL A 66 -3.87 -13.49 13.09
N TRP A 67 -3.17 -12.71 12.27
CA TRP A 67 -3.66 -12.20 10.99
C TRP A 67 -3.06 -12.93 9.78
N SER A 68 -2.12 -13.86 10.01
CA SER A 68 -1.51 -14.65 8.93
C SER A 68 -2.44 -15.78 8.53
N SER A 69 -2.61 -16.00 7.22
CA SER A 69 -3.40 -17.11 6.68
C SER A 69 -2.78 -18.49 6.96
N LEU A 70 -1.50 -18.55 7.36
CA LEU A 70 -0.81 -19.78 7.76
C LEU A 70 -0.90 -20.06 9.26
N SER A 71 -1.56 -19.18 10.02
CA SER A 71 -1.79 -19.38 11.45
C SER A 71 -2.72 -20.58 11.69
N PRO A 72 -2.55 -21.34 12.79
CA PRO A 72 -3.42 -22.46 13.13
C PRO A 72 -4.88 -22.01 13.27
N ASP A 73 -5.71 -22.36 12.28
CA ASP A 73 -7.17 -22.25 12.36
C ASP A 73 -7.79 -23.65 12.57
N PRO A 74 -7.90 -24.11 13.83
CA PRO A 74 -8.38 -25.46 14.15
C PRO A 74 -9.85 -25.68 13.74
N LYS A 75 -10.61 -24.62 13.44
CA LYS A 75 -11.99 -24.74 12.94
C LYS A 75 -12.03 -25.19 11.48
N SER A 76 -11.00 -24.85 10.70
CA SER A 76 -10.92 -25.17 9.27
C SER A 76 -10.05 -26.39 8.97
N GLN A 77 -9.40 -26.96 9.99
CA GLN A 77 -8.57 -28.17 9.86
C GLN A 77 -9.41 -29.43 10.10
N LEU A 78 -9.49 -30.29 9.08
CA LEU A 78 -10.12 -31.60 9.21
C LEU A 78 -9.11 -32.62 9.72
N GLY A 79 -9.33 -33.11 10.93
CA GLY A 79 -8.53 -34.17 11.55
C GLY A 79 -8.94 -35.57 11.11
N LEU A 80 -8.26 -36.58 11.67
CA LEU A 80 -8.70 -37.96 11.53
C LEU A 80 -10.06 -38.17 12.22
N PRO A 81 -10.94 -39.03 11.68
CA PRO A 81 -12.20 -39.36 12.32
C PRO A 81 -11.95 -39.90 13.74
N LYS A 82 -12.58 -39.29 14.73
CA LYS A 82 -12.58 -39.76 16.11
C LYS A 82 -13.35 -41.08 16.20
N THR A 83 -13.10 -41.85 17.26
CA THR A 83 -13.77 -43.13 17.53
C THR A 83 -15.30 -43.03 17.67
N ASN A 84 -15.83 -41.82 17.84
CA ASN A 84 -17.27 -41.51 17.86
C ASN A 84 -17.86 -41.17 16.47
N GLY A 85 -17.09 -41.34 15.38
CA GLY A 85 -17.54 -41.15 14.01
C GLY A 85 -17.63 -39.70 13.52
N ARG A 86 -17.11 -38.74 14.29
CA ARG A 86 -17.03 -37.30 13.91
C ARG A 86 -15.59 -36.88 13.62
N ILE A 87 -15.42 -35.85 12.79
CA ILE A 87 -14.14 -35.15 12.58
C ILE A 87 -14.10 -33.96 13.55
#